data_AF-A0A1E1XPH5-F1
#
_entry.id   AF-A0A1E1XPH5-F1
#
_cell.length_a   1.000
_cell.length_b   1.000
_cell.length_c   1.000
_cell.angle_alpha   90.00
_cell.angle_beta   90.00
_cell.angle_gamma   90.00
#
_symmetry.space_group_name_H-M   'P 1'
#
loop_
_entity.id
_entity.type
_entity.pdbx_description
1 polymer ?
#
loop_
_entity_poly.entity_id
_entity_poly.type
_entity_poly.pdbx_seq_one_letter_code
_entity_poly.pdbx_strand_id
1 'polypeptide(L)'
;MRVKLATLLFSLSVANGLEFYSKIGTPCLDNVKGTVDFTVKMSNLFDALNRKHPKEGLKLHSQDFVVLESFLNWLSEWEKNVKAGRIDHKNFLSNSTAEGLRATIPSSMQLSKYLLEKCNFKYVLTAKFNQDVLEKFFGIIRQAGGQNEHPCLPTFLQLYSMLSVYSLLKPPRYGNCQVPSLSKLTRLHGLLLARTV
;
A
#
# COMPACT_ATOMS: atom_id res chain seq x y z
N MET A 1 -14.00 -2.38 -1.94
CA MET A 1 -12.95 -3.34 -1.52
C MET A 1 -12.38 -2.88 -0.18
N ARG A 2 -12.11 -3.77 0.79
CA ARG A 2 -11.63 -3.40 2.13
C ARG A 2 -10.21 -3.94 2.40
N VAL A 3 -9.19 -3.25 1.90
CA VAL A 3 -7.77 -3.62 2.11
C VAL A 3 -7.42 -3.71 3.60
N LYS A 4 -8.06 -2.87 4.43
CA LYS A 4 -7.89 -2.87 5.90
C LYS A 4 -8.04 -4.26 6.55
N LEU A 5 -8.99 -5.08 6.08
CA LEU A 5 -9.21 -6.41 6.67
C LEU A 5 -8.05 -7.36 6.35
N ALA A 6 -7.57 -7.34 5.11
CA ALA A 6 -6.43 -8.14 4.69
C ALA A 6 -5.14 -7.75 5.44
N THR A 7 -4.90 -6.44 5.63
CA THR A 7 -3.73 -5.96 6.40
C THR A 7 -3.81 -6.31 7.88
N LEU A 8 -5.02 -6.41 8.45
CA LEU A 8 -5.20 -6.86 9.83
C LEU A 8 -4.94 -8.36 9.97
N LEU A 9 -5.41 -9.15 9.00
CA LEU A 9 -5.18 -10.60 8.95
C LEU A 9 -3.68 -10.92 8.86
N PHE A 10 -2.98 -10.28 7.92
CA PHE A 10 -1.55 -10.47 7.73
C PHE A 10 -0.72 -9.47 8.54
N SER A 11 -0.93 -9.43 9.86
CA SER A 11 -0.19 -8.54 10.76
C SER A 11 0.72 -9.31 11.70
N LEU A 12 1.80 -8.66 12.15
CA LEU A 12 2.69 -9.21 13.17
C LEU A 12 1.96 -9.56 14.47
N SER A 13 0.92 -8.79 14.83
CA SER A 13 0.10 -9.08 16.01
C SER A 13 -0.64 -10.42 15.89
N VAL A 14 -1.16 -10.75 14.71
CA VAL A 14 -1.81 -12.05 14.45
C VAL A 14 -0.79 -13.18 14.50
N ALA A 15 0.37 -13.02 13.86
CA ALA A 15 1.47 -13.99 13.93
C ALA A 15 1.90 -14.27 15.38
N ASN A 16 2.15 -13.22 16.16
CA ASN A 16 2.54 -13.34 17.56
C ASN A 16 1.44 -13.99 18.42
N GLY A 17 0.17 -13.64 18.14
CA GLY A 17 -0.98 -14.24 18.82
C GLY A 17 -1.07 -15.74 18.55
N LEU A 18 -0.98 -16.16 17.29
CA LEU A 18 -0.96 -17.58 16.92
C LEU A 18 0.16 -18.34 17.62
N GLU A 19 1.37 -17.78 17.63
CA GLU A 19 2.51 -18.40 18.31
C GLU A 19 2.31 -18.51 19.82
N PHE A 20 1.78 -17.45 20.46
CA PHE A 20 1.51 -17.44 21.90
C PHE A 20 0.48 -18.49 22.31
N TYR A 21 -0.67 -18.56 21.61
CA TYR A 21 -1.72 -19.52 21.93
C TYR A 21 -1.31 -20.97 21.63
N SER A 22 -0.47 -21.17 20.61
CA SER A 22 0.12 -22.48 20.32
C SER A 22 1.07 -22.91 21.45
N LYS A 23 1.90 -21.99 21.99
CA LYS A 23 2.80 -22.28 23.12
C LYS A 23 2.06 -22.67 24.40
N ILE A 24 0.86 -22.13 24.62
CA ILE A 24 0.04 -22.44 25.80
C ILE A 24 -0.74 -23.76 25.64
N GLY A 25 -0.70 -24.38 24.45
CA GLY A 25 -1.40 -25.64 24.18
C GLY A 25 -2.91 -25.44 24.00
N THR A 26 -3.32 -24.33 23.39
CA THR A 26 -4.73 -24.07 23.10
C THR A 26 -5.26 -25.09 22.09
N PRO A 27 -6.39 -25.77 22.38
CA PRO A 27 -6.99 -26.70 21.44
C PRO A 27 -7.25 -26.04 20.09
N CYS A 28 -7.03 -26.77 19.00
CA CYS A 28 -7.18 -26.30 17.60
C CYS A 28 -6.08 -25.36 17.08
N LEU A 29 -5.08 -24.98 17.89
CA LEU A 29 -3.93 -24.16 17.47
C LEU A 29 -2.61 -24.93 17.53
N ASP A 30 -2.65 -26.15 17.02
CA ASP A 30 -1.48 -27.00 16.82
C ASP A 30 -0.85 -26.75 15.45
N ASN A 31 0.47 -26.89 15.35
CA ASN A 31 1.23 -26.76 14.09
C ASN A 31 1.05 -25.42 13.33
N VAL A 32 0.99 -24.30 14.05
CA VAL A 32 0.78 -22.96 13.45
C VAL A 32 1.99 -22.37 12.73
N LYS A 33 3.16 -23.01 12.81
CA LYS A 33 4.45 -22.43 12.40
C LYS A 33 4.45 -21.95 10.94
N GLY A 34 3.93 -22.76 10.01
CA GLY A 34 3.85 -22.38 8.61
C GLY A 34 2.99 -21.14 8.36
N THR A 35 1.86 -21.03 9.07
CA THR A 35 0.95 -19.88 8.98
C THR A 35 1.59 -18.62 9.56
N VAL A 36 2.29 -18.74 10.70
CA VAL A 36 3.05 -17.66 11.33
C VAL A 36 4.13 -17.15 10.37
N ASP A 37 4.96 -18.05 9.84
CA ASP A 37 6.04 -17.70 8.92
C ASP A 37 5.51 -17.02 7.65
N PHE A 38 4.42 -17.53 7.07
CA PHE A 38 3.76 -16.92 5.92
C PHE A 38 3.24 -15.51 6.26
N THR A 39 2.59 -15.35 7.40
CA THR A 39 2.01 -14.08 7.86
C THR A 39 3.09 -13.03 8.05
N VAL A 40 4.21 -13.39 8.68
CA VAL A 40 5.36 -12.49 8.88
C VAL A 40 5.96 -12.06 7.54
N LYS A 41 6.15 -13.01 6.60
CA LYS A 41 6.66 -12.68 5.25
C LYS A 41 5.74 -11.70 4.51
N MET A 42 4.44 -11.94 4.54
CA MET A 42 3.45 -11.06 3.90
C MET A 42 3.39 -9.68 4.56
N SER A 43 3.42 -9.60 5.89
CA SER A 43 3.44 -8.34 6.63
C SER A 43 4.68 -7.51 6.27
N ASN A 44 5.86 -8.12 6.33
CA ASN A 44 7.12 -7.43 6.04
C ASN A 44 7.21 -6.98 4.58
N LEU A 45 6.75 -7.82 3.64
CA LEU A 45 6.65 -7.46 2.23
C LEU A 45 5.73 -6.24 2.03
N PHE A 46 4.54 -6.27 2.64
CA PHE A 46 3.56 -5.19 2.51
C PHE A 46 4.12 -3.87 3.05
N ASP A 47 4.80 -3.90 4.20
CA ASP A 47 5.40 -2.71 4.79
C ASP A 47 6.52 -2.15 3.91
N ALA A 48 7.40 -3.00 3.39
CA ALA A 48 8.48 -2.61 2.47
C ALA A 48 7.93 -1.96 1.19
N LEU A 49 6.82 -2.47 0.65
CA LEU A 49 6.14 -1.91 -0.54
C LEU A 49 5.22 -0.72 -0.23
N ASN A 50 5.04 -0.33 1.03
CA ASN A 50 4.08 0.70 1.43
C ASN A 50 4.65 1.72 2.44
N ARG A 51 5.94 2.05 2.34
CA ARG A 51 6.59 3.06 3.20
C ARG A 51 6.05 4.46 2.91
N LYS A 52 5.47 5.11 3.93
CA LYS A 52 4.77 6.40 3.83
C LYS A 52 5.53 7.57 4.46
N HIS A 53 6.38 7.29 5.43
CA HIS A 53 7.07 8.31 6.23
C HIS A 53 8.55 8.40 5.86
N PRO A 54 9.15 9.61 5.79
CA PRO A 54 10.57 9.79 5.46
C PRO A 54 11.52 8.99 6.35
N LYS A 55 11.17 8.83 7.64
CA LYS A 55 11.97 8.05 8.60
C LYS A 55 12.07 6.57 8.22
N GLU A 56 11.02 6.04 7.59
CA GLU A 56 10.87 4.64 7.19
C GLU A 56 11.08 4.45 5.68
N GLY A 57 11.42 5.52 4.95
CA GLY A 57 11.62 5.43 3.51
C GLY A 57 12.79 4.50 3.17
N LEU A 58 12.71 3.86 2.01
CA LEU A 58 13.80 3.04 1.49
C LEU A 58 15.05 3.90 1.33
N LYS A 59 16.15 3.44 1.90
CA LYS A 59 17.48 4.07 1.81
C LYS A 59 18.45 3.08 1.21
N LEU A 60 19.58 3.58 0.73
CA LEU A 60 20.65 2.71 0.24
C LEU A 60 21.05 1.74 1.37
N HIS A 61 21.08 0.43 1.08
CA HIS A 61 21.31 -0.65 2.04
C HIS A 61 20.27 -0.78 3.17
N SER A 62 19.04 -0.29 3.01
CA SER A 62 17.98 -0.52 4.01
C SER A 62 17.59 -2.00 4.10
N GLN A 63 17.11 -2.41 5.27
CA GLN A 63 16.60 -3.75 5.53
C GLN A 63 15.44 -4.11 4.57
N ASP A 64 14.69 -3.13 4.06
CA ASP A 64 13.60 -3.36 3.11
C ASP A 64 14.11 -4.05 1.83
N PHE A 65 15.29 -3.69 1.31
CA PHE A 65 15.84 -4.36 0.13
C PHE A 65 16.09 -5.85 0.39
N VAL A 66 16.59 -6.19 1.58
CA VAL A 66 16.82 -7.57 2.01
C VAL A 66 15.49 -8.31 2.16
N VAL A 67 14.46 -7.66 2.72
CA VAL A 67 13.11 -8.23 2.83
C VAL A 67 12.56 -8.56 1.44
N LEU A 68 12.64 -7.63 0.49
CA LEU A 68 12.13 -7.81 -0.87
C LEU A 68 12.86 -8.94 -1.61
N GLU A 69 14.19 -8.99 -1.51
CA GLU A 69 15.01 -10.04 -2.14
C GLU A 69 14.76 -11.42 -1.51
N SER A 70 14.71 -11.50 -0.17
CA SER A 70 14.43 -12.74 0.55
C SER A 70 13.03 -13.29 0.22
N PHE A 71 12.04 -12.41 0.03
CA PHE A 71 10.70 -12.81 -0.37
C PHE A 71 10.68 -13.39 -1.79
N LEU A 72 11.39 -12.78 -2.74
CA LEU A 72 11.50 -13.30 -4.11
C LEU A 72 12.16 -14.67 -4.18
N ASN A 73 13.22 -14.87 -3.39
CA ASN A 73 13.90 -16.16 -3.29
C ASN A 73 12.96 -17.22 -2.72
N TRP A 74 12.27 -16.89 -1.63
CA TRP A 74 11.26 -17.76 -1.02
C TRP A 74 10.11 -18.10 -1.98
N LEU A 75 9.57 -17.11 -2.71
CA LEU A 75 8.51 -17.33 -3.70
C LEU A 75 8.98 -18.26 -4.82
N SER A 76 10.25 -18.12 -5.25
CA SER A 76 10.84 -18.96 -6.28
C SER A 76 11.10 -20.38 -5.83
N GLU A 77 11.50 -20.58 -4.58
CA GLU A 77 11.64 -21.91 -3.99
C GLU A 77 10.28 -22.59 -3.80
N TRP A 78 9.26 -21.83 -3.35
CA TRP A 78 7.89 -22.33 -3.24
C TRP A 78 7.35 -22.82 -4.58
N GLU A 79 7.50 -22.01 -5.64
CA GLU A 79 7.07 -22.40 -6.99
C GLU A 79 7.86 -23.60 -7.56
N LYS A 80 9.17 -23.69 -7.30
CA LYS A 80 9.98 -24.85 -7.69
C LYS A 80 9.46 -26.13 -7.04
N ASN A 81 9.07 -26.09 -5.76
CA ASN A 81 8.52 -27.25 -5.06
C ASN A 81 7.14 -27.67 -5.59
N VAL A 82 6.34 -26.72 -6.07
CA VAL A 82 5.07 -27.02 -6.78
C VAL A 82 5.36 -27.71 -8.11
N LYS A 83 6.30 -27.18 -8.92
CA LYS A 83 6.69 -27.78 -10.22
C LYS A 83 7.32 -29.18 -10.06
N ALA A 84 8.02 -29.42 -8.95
CA ALA A 84 8.58 -30.72 -8.62
C ALA A 84 7.54 -31.73 -8.09
N GLY A 85 6.26 -31.35 -7.99
CA GLY A 85 5.18 -32.20 -7.49
C GLY A 85 5.18 -32.44 -5.98
N ARG A 86 6.00 -31.70 -5.21
CA ARG A 86 6.06 -31.82 -3.74
C ARG A 86 4.92 -31.09 -3.03
N ILE A 87 4.33 -30.11 -3.70
CA ILE A 87 3.23 -29.28 -3.20
C ILE A 87 2.15 -29.27 -4.28
N ASP A 88 0.89 -29.50 -3.87
CA ASP A 88 -0.26 -29.38 -4.77
C ASP A 88 -0.39 -27.93 -5.28
N HIS A 89 -0.70 -27.76 -6.56
CA HIS A 89 -0.90 -26.46 -7.19
C HIS A 89 -2.01 -25.65 -6.51
N LYS A 90 -2.99 -26.31 -5.87
CA LYS A 90 -4.04 -25.63 -5.08
C LYS A 90 -3.50 -24.88 -3.85
N ASN A 91 -2.34 -25.30 -3.36
CA ASN A 91 -1.66 -24.69 -2.22
C ASN A 91 -0.63 -23.63 -2.66
N PHE A 92 -0.69 -23.18 -3.92
CA PHE A 92 0.10 -22.08 -4.43
C PHE A 92 -0.78 -20.85 -4.68
N LEU A 93 -0.13 -19.70 -4.88
CA LEU A 93 -0.81 -18.49 -5.33
C LEU A 93 -1.47 -18.72 -6.71
N SER A 94 -2.48 -17.93 -7.05
CA SER A 94 -2.96 -17.88 -8.43
C SER A 94 -1.83 -17.41 -9.35
N ASN A 95 -1.84 -17.89 -10.59
CA ASN A 95 -0.80 -17.54 -11.57
C ASN A 95 -0.67 -16.02 -11.73
N SER A 96 -1.80 -15.31 -11.82
CA SER A 96 -1.83 -13.85 -11.93
C SER A 96 -1.24 -13.14 -10.71
N THR A 97 -1.47 -13.63 -9.49
CA THR A 97 -0.87 -13.05 -8.29
C THR A 97 0.62 -13.32 -8.21
N ALA A 98 1.07 -14.53 -8.55
CA ALA A 98 2.49 -14.87 -8.57
C ALA A 98 3.25 -14.02 -9.60
N GLU A 99 2.73 -13.89 -10.82
CA GLU A 99 3.29 -13.03 -11.87
C GLU A 99 3.29 -11.56 -11.45
N GLY A 100 2.19 -11.08 -10.86
CA GLY A 100 2.09 -9.71 -10.36
C GLY A 100 3.14 -9.38 -9.30
N LEU A 101 3.38 -10.29 -8.35
CA LEU A 101 4.44 -10.13 -7.34
C LEU A 101 5.84 -10.18 -7.98
N ARG A 102 6.06 -11.09 -8.93
CA ARG A 102 7.34 -11.21 -9.67
C ARG A 102 7.64 -9.99 -10.53
N ALA A 103 6.63 -9.28 -11.02
CA ALA A 103 6.82 -8.01 -11.71
C ALA A 103 7.02 -6.85 -10.72
N THR A 104 6.19 -6.77 -9.69
CA THR A 104 6.14 -5.62 -8.77
C THR A 104 7.38 -5.49 -7.91
N ILE A 105 7.87 -6.60 -7.34
CA ILE A 105 8.98 -6.56 -6.38
C ILE A 105 10.28 -6.11 -7.06
N PRO A 106 10.75 -6.75 -8.15
CA PRO A 106 11.97 -6.32 -8.83
C PRO A 106 11.85 -4.90 -9.38
N SER A 107 10.70 -4.54 -9.96
CA SER A 107 10.47 -3.19 -10.51
C SER A 107 10.58 -2.13 -9.42
N SER A 108 9.96 -2.36 -8.25
CA SER A 108 10.04 -1.44 -7.11
C SER A 108 11.47 -1.33 -6.58
N MET A 109 12.21 -2.44 -6.50
CA MET A 109 13.61 -2.45 -6.07
C MET A 109 14.51 -1.69 -7.04
N GLN A 110 14.43 -1.99 -8.34
CA GLN A 110 15.27 -1.38 -9.38
C GLN A 110 14.99 0.12 -9.50
N LEU A 111 13.71 0.53 -9.51
CA LEU A 111 13.34 1.93 -9.50
C LEU A 111 13.86 2.65 -8.24
N SER A 112 13.71 2.03 -7.07
CA SER A 112 14.22 2.61 -5.82
C SER A 112 15.74 2.76 -5.86
N LYS A 113 16.49 1.77 -6.35
CA LYS A 113 17.95 1.86 -6.52
C LYS A 113 18.33 2.98 -7.48
N TYR A 114 17.66 3.08 -8.63
CA TYR A 114 17.90 4.16 -9.59
C TYR A 114 17.68 5.55 -8.97
N LEU A 115 16.57 5.74 -8.25
CA LEU A 115 16.28 7.01 -7.58
C LEU A 115 17.33 7.36 -6.51
N LEU A 116 17.77 6.38 -5.72
CA LEU A 116 18.77 6.59 -4.68
C LEU A 116 20.17 6.85 -5.24
N GLU A 117 20.61 6.05 -6.22
CA GLU A 117 21.99 6.06 -6.73
C GLU A 117 22.21 7.07 -7.86
N LYS A 118 21.26 7.20 -8.80
CA LYS A 118 21.41 8.05 -10.00
C LYS A 118 20.76 9.42 -9.83
N CYS A 119 19.62 9.49 -9.16
CA CYS A 119 18.93 10.76 -8.92
C CYS A 119 19.25 11.39 -7.56
N ASN A 120 20.09 10.75 -6.73
CA ASN A 120 20.57 11.25 -5.44
C ASN A 120 19.44 11.61 -4.45
N PHE A 121 18.33 10.86 -4.47
CA PHE A 121 17.28 11.00 -3.46
C PHE A 121 17.78 10.46 -2.11
N LYS A 122 17.45 11.18 -1.02
CA LYS A 122 17.80 10.75 0.35
C LYS A 122 17.07 9.49 0.80
N TYR A 123 15.85 9.30 0.31
CA TYR A 123 14.99 8.16 0.60
C TYR A 123 13.91 8.02 -0.49
N VAL A 124 13.31 6.85 -0.59
CA VAL A 124 12.20 6.55 -1.50
C VAL A 124 10.98 6.09 -0.71
N LEU A 125 9.80 6.58 -1.09
CA LEU A 125 8.53 6.22 -0.45
C LEU A 125 7.76 5.29 -1.36
N THR A 126 7.83 3.99 -1.09
CA THR A 126 7.19 2.95 -1.91
C THR A 126 5.67 3.06 -1.95
N ALA A 127 5.05 3.69 -0.95
CA ALA A 127 3.63 4.04 -0.98
C ALA A 127 3.23 5.03 -2.10
N LYS A 128 4.20 5.64 -2.80
CA LYS A 128 3.95 6.49 -3.98
C LYS A 128 3.93 5.71 -5.30
N PHE A 129 4.31 4.43 -5.29
CA PHE A 129 4.27 3.57 -6.48
C PHE A 129 2.90 2.92 -6.70
N ASN A 130 2.00 2.99 -5.72
CA ASN A 130 0.68 2.38 -5.79
C ASN A 130 -0.40 3.35 -6.33
N GLN A 131 -1.54 2.79 -6.71
CA GLN A 131 -2.68 3.54 -7.25
C GLN A 131 -3.59 4.15 -6.16
N ASP A 132 -3.23 4.08 -4.87
CA ASP A 132 -4.10 4.53 -3.76
C ASP A 132 -4.49 6.01 -3.90
N VAL A 133 -3.58 6.83 -4.43
CA VAL A 133 -3.82 8.26 -4.64
C VAL A 133 -4.92 8.47 -5.69
N LEU A 134 -4.91 7.67 -6.76
CA LEU A 134 -5.93 7.72 -7.81
C LEU A 134 -7.28 7.20 -7.30
N GLU A 135 -7.29 6.11 -6.52
CA GLU A 135 -8.52 5.60 -5.92
C GLU A 135 -9.15 6.59 -4.94
N LYS A 136 -8.32 7.28 -4.13
CA LYS A 136 -8.79 8.37 -3.26
C LYS A 136 -9.38 9.51 -4.07
N PHE A 137 -8.76 9.86 -5.19
CA PHE A 137 -9.29 10.88 -6.09
C PHE A 137 -10.67 10.52 -6.64
N PHE A 138 -10.87 9.28 -7.10
CA PHE A 138 -12.19 8.81 -7.50
C PHE A 138 -13.21 8.81 -6.35
N GLY A 139 -12.77 8.53 -5.12
CA GLY A 139 -13.59 8.71 -3.92
C GLY A 139 -14.04 10.15 -3.71
N ILE A 140 -13.13 11.12 -3.90
CA ILE A 140 -13.43 12.55 -3.79
C ILE A 140 -14.45 12.98 -4.86
N ILE A 141 -14.27 12.54 -6.11
CA ILE A 141 -15.22 12.86 -7.19
C ILE A 141 -16.62 12.33 -6.88
N ARG A 142 -16.74 11.07 -6.45
CA ARG A 142 -18.04 10.48 -6.06
C ARG A 142 -18.69 11.27 -4.92
N GLN A 143 -17.90 11.60 -3.90
CA GLN A 143 -18.39 12.40 -2.77
C GLN A 143 -18.84 13.82 -3.19
N ALA A 144 -18.16 14.44 -4.16
CA ALA A 144 -18.54 15.73 -4.71
C ALA A 144 -19.86 15.68 -5.50
N GLY A 145 -20.20 14.51 -6.06
CA GLY A 145 -21.48 14.25 -6.73
C GLY A 145 -22.68 14.10 -5.77
N GLY A 146 -22.47 14.15 -4.46
CA GLY A 146 -23.54 14.04 -3.47
C GLY A 146 -24.21 12.67 -3.51
N GLN A 147 -25.51 12.62 -3.81
CA GLN A 147 -26.25 11.35 -3.94
C GLN A 147 -25.97 10.63 -5.26
N ASN A 148 -25.28 11.27 -6.22
CA ASN A 148 -24.92 10.65 -7.49
C ASN A 148 -23.57 9.90 -7.37
N GLU A 149 -23.61 8.72 -6.74
CA GLU A 149 -22.44 7.86 -6.52
C GLU A 149 -21.83 7.30 -7.83
N HIS A 150 -22.58 7.32 -8.93
CA HIS A 150 -22.17 6.83 -10.25
C HIS A 150 -22.37 7.92 -11.31
N PRO A 151 -21.56 8.99 -11.28
CA PRO A 151 -21.71 10.09 -12.22
C PRO A 151 -21.51 9.60 -13.67
N CYS A 152 -22.35 10.08 -14.58
CA CYS A 152 -22.12 9.90 -16.00
C CYS A 152 -20.89 10.71 -16.46
N LEU A 153 -20.35 10.38 -17.63
CA LEU A 153 -19.13 11.01 -18.16
C LEU A 153 -19.20 12.56 -18.15
N PRO A 154 -20.28 13.23 -18.59
CA PRO A 154 -20.37 14.70 -18.51
C PRO A 154 -20.24 15.23 -17.08
N THR A 155 -20.95 14.62 -16.11
CA THR A 155 -20.89 15.01 -14.70
C THR A 155 -19.49 14.76 -14.12
N PHE A 156 -18.86 13.65 -14.47
CA PHE A 156 -17.49 13.36 -14.05
C PHE A 156 -16.52 14.43 -14.55
N LEU A 157 -16.59 14.82 -15.84
CA LEU A 157 -15.74 15.85 -16.42
C LEU A 157 -15.95 17.21 -15.77
N GLN A 158 -17.20 17.58 -15.47
CA GLN A 158 -17.52 18.82 -14.78
C GLN A 158 -16.93 18.84 -13.37
N LEU A 159 -17.11 17.77 -12.60
CA LEU A 159 -16.56 17.64 -11.25
C LEU A 159 -15.02 17.63 -11.27
N TYR A 160 -14.42 16.93 -12.22
CA TYR A 160 -12.98 16.90 -12.43
C TYR A 160 -12.43 18.32 -12.68
N SER A 161 -13.03 19.05 -13.61
CA SER A 161 -12.65 20.43 -13.93
C SER A 161 -12.79 21.35 -12.72
N MET A 162 -13.93 21.27 -12.03
CA MET A 162 -14.22 22.06 -10.83
C MET A 162 -13.19 21.81 -9.73
N LEU A 163 -12.90 20.55 -9.42
CA LEU A 163 -11.92 20.17 -8.39
C LEU A 163 -10.49 20.60 -8.76
N SER A 164 -10.15 20.52 -10.05
CA SER A 164 -8.85 20.97 -10.56
C SER A 164 -8.66 22.47 -10.37
N VAL A 165 -9.66 23.28 -10.74
CA VAL A 165 -9.63 24.74 -10.55
C VAL A 165 -9.66 25.10 -9.06
N TYR A 166 -10.52 24.46 -8.27
CA TYR A 166 -10.64 24.72 -6.83
C TYR A 166 -9.33 24.46 -6.07
N SER A 167 -8.51 23.50 -6.53
CA SER A 167 -7.20 23.22 -5.93
C SER A 167 -6.19 24.35 -6.08
N LEU A 168 -6.35 25.21 -7.10
CA LEU A 168 -5.44 26.32 -7.41
C LEU A 168 -5.90 27.64 -6.77
N LEU A 169 -7.20 27.81 -6.55
CA LEU A 169 -7.77 29.03 -5.99
C LEU A 169 -7.57 29.08 -4.47
N LYS A 170 -6.69 29.97 -4.01
CA LYS A 170 -6.62 30.34 -2.59
C LYS A 170 -7.75 31.32 -2.27
N PRO A 171 -8.53 31.13 -1.19
CA PRO A 171 -9.50 32.11 -0.78
C PRO A 171 -8.80 33.43 -0.40
N PRO A 172 -9.37 34.60 -0.75
CA PRO A 172 -8.80 35.90 -0.42
C PRO A 172 -8.72 36.10 1.10
N ARG A 173 -7.58 36.65 1.58
CA ARG A 173 -7.28 36.82 3.02
C ARG A 173 -8.29 37.67 3.81
N TYR A 174 -9.09 38.50 3.12
CA TYR A 174 -10.00 39.48 3.74
C TYR A 174 -11.45 39.35 3.26
N GLY A 175 -11.90 38.14 2.90
CA GLY A 175 -13.32 37.92 2.59
C GLY A 175 -14.18 37.87 3.85
N ASN A 176 -15.35 38.52 3.84
CA ASN A 176 -16.37 38.46 4.91
C ASN A 176 -17.00 37.07 5.10
N CYS A 177 -16.54 36.05 4.37
CA CYS A 177 -16.95 34.68 4.57
C CYS A 177 -16.09 34.05 5.66
N GLN A 178 -16.62 33.95 6.87
CA GLN A 178 -16.01 33.11 7.91
C GLN A 178 -15.85 31.70 7.36
N VAL A 179 -14.63 31.19 7.39
CA VAL A 179 -14.32 29.82 7.02
C VAL A 179 -15.13 28.91 7.96
N PRO A 180 -16.20 28.22 7.49
CA PRO A 180 -16.96 27.34 8.37
C PRO A 180 -16.01 26.21 8.73
N SER A 181 -15.63 26.11 10.01
CA SER A 181 -14.63 25.20 10.59
C SER A 181 -14.19 24.11 9.60
N LEU A 182 -13.19 24.46 8.78
CA LEU A 182 -12.70 23.68 7.66
C LEU A 182 -11.92 22.50 8.24
N SER A 183 -12.63 21.53 8.83
CA SER A 183 -12.07 20.31 9.42
C SER A 183 -12.32 19.10 8.52
N LYS A 184 -13.31 19.19 7.61
CA LYS A 184 -13.61 18.14 6.61
C LYS A 184 -12.99 18.39 5.23
N LEU A 185 -12.78 19.66 4.83
CA LEU A 185 -12.31 20.02 3.47
C LEU A 185 -10.84 20.50 3.39
N THR A 186 -10.20 20.90 4.50
CA THR A 186 -8.75 21.20 4.56
C THR A 186 -7.87 20.00 4.20
N ARG A 187 -8.39 18.76 4.24
CA ARG A 187 -7.62 17.60 3.80
C ARG A 187 -7.19 17.70 2.34
N LEU A 188 -7.95 18.39 1.48
CA LEU A 188 -7.57 18.58 0.08
C LEU A 188 -6.39 19.56 -0.09
N HIS A 189 -6.39 20.67 0.65
CA HIS A 189 -5.29 21.64 0.60
C HIS A 189 -4.03 21.14 1.34
N GLY A 190 -4.20 20.37 2.43
CA GLY A 190 -3.10 19.71 3.14
C GLY A 190 -2.48 18.52 2.40
N LEU A 191 -3.26 17.80 1.57
CA LEU A 191 -2.74 16.68 0.78
C LEU A 191 -1.96 17.11 -0.47
N LEU A 192 -2.23 18.30 -1.00
CA LEU A 192 -1.52 18.85 -2.17
C LEU A 192 -0.28 19.70 -1.80
N LEU A 193 -0.22 20.27 -0.58
CA LEU A 193 0.91 21.12 -0.16
C LEU A 193 1.81 20.51 0.93
N ALA A 194 1.45 19.38 1.56
CA ALA A 194 2.35 18.71 2.49
C ALA A 194 3.27 17.69 1.78
N ARG A 195 4.28 18.20 1.07
CA ARG A 195 5.67 17.66 0.94
C ARG A 195 6.40 18.34 -0.22
N THR A 196 6.71 19.62 -0.01
CA THR A 196 7.84 20.31 -0.65
C THR A 196 8.69 20.98 0.43
N VAL A 197 9.16 20.18 1.39
CA VAL A 197 10.45 20.31 2.10
C VAL A 197 10.82 18.90 2.58
#